data_AF-A0A8J2JJF2-F1
#
_entry.id   AF-A0A8J2JJF2-F1
#
_cell.length_a   1.000
_cell.length_b   1.000
_cell.length_c   1.000
_cell.angle_alpha   90.00
_cell.angle_beta   90.00
_cell.angle_gamma   90.00
#
_symmetry.space_group_name_H-M   'P 1'
#
loop_
_entity.id
_entity.type
_entity.pdbx_description
1 polymer ?
#
loop_
_entity_poly.entity_id
_entity_poly.type
_entity_poly.pdbx_seq_one_letter_code
_entity_poly.pdbx_strand_id
1 'polypeptide(L)'
;MRSSLILGIGTVILTCVVGSLAVAQKPRFQPELDSLDVDSYLKNERRVRLQFKCLLNDNAPCDAVGRWLKPRLGKAFLGECVLCTPTQVENLDKINSFIEANYPNEFRQIVYKYVQQLGVQIPTVERPQSDATEPDSASEEESVNTNKEQTKNLVAEERRVN
;
A
#
# COMPACT_ATOMS: atom_id res chain seq x y z
N MET A 1 63.58 2.80 33.33
CA MET A 1 63.12 2.76 31.93
C MET A 1 61.91 1.84 31.68
N ARG A 2 61.25 1.25 32.70
CA ARG A 2 60.11 0.31 32.51
C ARG A 2 58.73 0.92 32.78
N SER A 3 58.68 2.10 33.41
CA SER A 3 57.45 2.81 33.82
C SER A 3 56.81 3.64 32.70
N SER A 4 57.54 3.98 31.65
CA SER A 4 57.02 4.77 30.51
C SER A 4 56.19 3.94 29.52
N LEU A 5 56.38 2.62 29.47
CA LEU A 5 55.60 1.71 28.61
C LEU A 5 54.18 1.46 29.14
N ILE A 6 54.00 1.42 30.46
CA ILE A 6 52.70 1.15 31.10
C ILE A 6 51.77 2.37 30.97
N LEU A 7 52.31 3.59 31.07
CA LEU A 7 51.55 4.81 30.86
C LEU A 7 51.06 4.95 29.39
N GLY A 8 51.89 4.54 28.42
CA GLY A 8 51.53 4.60 26.99
C GLY A 8 50.48 3.56 26.58
N ILE A 9 50.52 2.36 27.16
CA ILE A 9 49.53 1.31 26.87
C ILE A 9 48.17 1.67 27.50
N GLY A 10 48.16 2.22 28.72
CA GLY A 10 46.93 2.65 29.39
C GLY A 10 46.19 3.79 28.67
N THR A 11 46.92 4.75 28.11
CA THR A 11 46.32 5.85 27.33
C THR A 11 45.78 5.37 25.99
N VAL A 12 46.47 4.46 25.28
CA VAL A 12 45.99 3.88 24.02
C VAL A 12 44.71 3.08 24.23
N ILE A 13 44.62 2.28 25.29
CA ILE A 13 43.42 1.50 25.63
C ILE A 13 42.24 2.43 25.98
N LEU A 14 42.49 3.49 26.77
CA LEU A 14 41.46 4.46 27.14
C LEU A 14 40.93 5.22 25.90
N THR A 15 41.78 5.56 24.92
CA THR A 15 41.34 6.20 23.69
C THR A 15 40.57 5.27 22.74
N CYS A 16 40.85 3.96 22.75
CA CYS A 16 40.11 2.99 21.92
C CYS A 16 38.67 2.75 22.41
N VAL A 17 38.42 2.81 23.73
CA VAL A 17 37.07 2.53 24.29
C VAL A 17 36.08 3.67 24.01
N VAL A 18 36.55 4.92 23.87
CA VAL A 18 35.68 6.08 23.61
C VAL A 18 35.32 6.23 22.11
N GLY A 19 36.05 5.57 21.21
CA GLY A 19 35.88 5.71 19.76
C GLY A 19 34.78 4.86 19.11
N SER A 20 34.10 3.96 19.84
CA SER A 20 33.22 2.95 19.24
C SER A 20 31.72 3.23 19.28
N LEU A 21 31.26 4.40 19.73
CA LEU A 21 29.85 4.81 19.59
C LEU A 21 29.57 5.39 18.20
N ALA A 22 29.95 4.66 17.15
CA ALA A 22 29.39 4.91 15.82
C ALA A 22 27.97 4.34 15.81
N VAL A 23 26.99 5.16 16.19
CA VAL A 23 25.57 4.83 16.04
C VAL A 23 25.35 4.56 14.55
N ALA A 24 25.20 3.28 14.18
CA ALA A 24 24.85 2.89 12.82
C ALA A 24 23.45 3.44 12.52
N GLN A 25 23.40 4.64 11.95
CA GLN A 25 22.15 5.23 11.48
C GLN A 25 21.69 4.39 10.28
N LYS A 26 20.65 3.56 10.48
CA LYS A 26 19.96 2.91 9.36
C LYS A 26 19.58 4.00 8.35
N PRO A 27 19.85 3.82 7.05
CA PRO A 27 19.48 4.81 6.04
C PRO A 27 17.97 5.03 6.11
N ARG A 28 17.54 6.26 6.46
CA ARG A 28 16.13 6.63 6.57
C ARG A 28 15.62 7.03 5.19
N PHE A 29 14.48 6.49 4.77
CA PHE A 29 13.85 6.94 3.54
C PHE A 29 13.08 8.25 3.82
N GLN A 30 13.56 9.35 3.23
CA GLN A 30 12.96 10.70 3.28
C GLN A 30 12.57 11.18 4.69
N PRO A 31 13.55 11.59 5.52
CA PRO A 31 13.29 12.11 6.86
C PRO A 31 12.39 13.36 6.87
N GLU A 32 12.24 14.05 5.75
CA GLU A 32 11.35 15.20 5.61
C GLU A 32 9.89 14.83 5.90
N LEU A 33 9.50 13.59 5.61
CA LEU A 33 8.13 13.10 5.84
C LEU A 33 7.83 12.86 7.32
N ASP A 34 8.84 12.79 8.19
CA ASP A 34 8.65 12.66 9.65
C ASP A 34 7.97 13.91 10.25
N SER A 35 8.12 15.06 9.58
CA SER A 35 7.51 16.34 9.97
C SER A 35 6.09 16.55 9.42
N LEU A 36 5.56 15.60 8.65
CA LEU A 36 4.23 15.71 8.07
C LEU A 36 3.17 15.61 9.17
N ASP A 37 2.34 16.64 9.29
CA ASP A 37 1.09 16.56 10.07
C ASP A 37 0.07 15.71 9.30
N VAL A 38 0.06 14.42 9.61
CA VAL A 38 -0.81 13.42 8.98
C VAL A 38 -2.29 13.71 9.25
N ASP A 39 -2.64 14.22 10.43
CA ASP A 39 -4.03 14.49 10.79
C ASP A 39 -4.61 15.64 9.96
N SER A 40 -3.84 16.71 9.79
CA SER A 40 -4.20 17.84 8.91
C SER A 40 -4.23 17.43 7.44
N TYR A 41 -3.28 16.60 7.01
CA TYR A 41 -3.27 16.01 5.67
C TYR A 41 -4.52 15.16 5.41
N LEU A 42 -4.87 14.32 6.39
CA LEU A 42 -6.06 13.50 6.58
C LEU A 42 -7.37 14.22 6.24
N LYS A 43 -7.54 15.36 6.90
CA LYS A 43 -8.76 16.18 6.83
C LYS A 43 -8.95 16.88 5.48
N ASN A 44 -7.91 16.95 4.65
CA ASN A 44 -7.99 17.61 3.35
C ASN A 44 -8.33 16.60 2.25
N GLU A 45 -9.63 16.42 2.00
CA GLU A 45 -10.11 15.46 0.98
C GLU A 45 -9.44 15.67 -0.39
N ARG A 46 -9.17 16.91 -0.79
CA ARG A 46 -8.50 17.21 -2.07
C ARG A 46 -7.11 16.57 -2.14
N ARG A 47 -6.36 16.55 -1.04
CA ARG A 47 -5.04 15.90 -0.95
C ARG A 47 -5.18 14.38 -1.00
N VAL A 48 -6.13 13.81 -0.27
CA VAL A 48 -6.40 12.36 -0.28
C VAL A 48 -6.76 11.90 -1.70
N ARG A 49 -7.67 12.59 -2.37
CA ARG A 49 -8.07 12.32 -3.76
C ARG A 49 -6.91 12.47 -4.74
N LEU A 50 -6.02 13.45 -4.54
CA LEU A 50 -4.79 13.59 -5.32
C LEU A 50 -3.90 12.35 -5.17
N GLN A 51 -3.75 11.81 -3.96
CA GLN A 51 -2.97 10.59 -3.74
C GLN A 51 -3.57 9.40 -4.46
N PHE A 52 -4.89 9.19 -4.39
CA PHE A 52 -5.52 8.09 -5.14
C PHE A 52 -5.30 8.22 -6.64
N LYS A 53 -5.47 9.42 -7.20
CA LYS A 53 -5.16 9.66 -8.62
C LYS A 53 -3.72 9.33 -8.96
N CYS A 54 -2.77 9.79 -8.14
CA CYS A 54 -1.34 9.51 -8.29
C CYS A 54 -1.03 8.00 -8.22
N LEU A 55 -1.65 7.25 -7.30
CA LEU A 55 -1.35 5.84 -7.08
C LEU A 55 -2.00 4.93 -8.12
N LEU A 56 -3.23 5.24 -8.53
CA LEU A 56 -4.00 4.44 -9.49
C LEU A 56 -3.58 4.70 -10.94
N ASN A 57 -3.20 5.93 -11.29
CA ASN A 57 -2.85 6.29 -12.66
C ASN A 57 -1.36 6.60 -12.81
N ASP A 58 -0.70 5.99 -13.79
CA ASP A 58 0.75 6.16 -13.96
C ASP A 58 1.13 7.58 -14.42
N ASN A 59 0.25 8.22 -15.19
CA ASN A 59 0.46 9.56 -15.77
C ASN A 59 -0.16 10.71 -14.95
N ALA A 60 -0.75 10.44 -13.80
CA ALA A 60 -1.36 11.49 -12.98
C ALA A 60 -0.32 12.30 -12.19
N PRO A 61 -0.60 13.59 -11.90
CA PRO A 61 0.28 14.40 -11.07
C PRO A 61 0.35 13.85 -9.64
N CYS A 62 1.56 13.82 -9.09
CA CYS A 62 1.84 13.42 -7.72
C CYS A 62 2.51 14.58 -6.98
N ASP A 63 2.20 14.78 -5.70
CA ASP A 63 2.96 15.68 -4.82
C ASP A 63 4.22 14.98 -4.27
N ALA A 64 4.91 15.60 -3.32
CA ALA A 64 6.11 15.01 -2.71
C ALA A 64 5.81 13.65 -2.05
N VAL A 65 4.67 13.54 -1.34
CA VAL A 65 4.23 12.32 -0.67
C VAL A 65 3.97 11.22 -1.69
N GLY A 66 3.18 11.51 -2.73
CA GLY A 66 2.82 10.52 -3.75
C GLY A 66 4.02 10.03 -4.55
N ARG A 67 4.96 10.92 -4.90
CA ARG A 67 6.21 10.54 -5.61
C ARG A 67 7.09 9.63 -4.77
N TRP A 68 7.08 9.80 -3.45
CA TRP A 68 7.76 8.90 -2.55
C TRP A 68 7.00 7.58 -2.36
N LEU A 69 5.69 7.63 -2.15
CA LEU A 69 4.91 6.44 -1.83
C LEU A 69 4.79 5.47 -3.02
N LYS A 70 4.47 6.00 -4.22
CA LYS A 70 4.15 5.22 -5.43
C LYS A 70 5.13 4.08 -5.75
N PRO A 71 6.45 4.31 -5.92
CA PRO A 71 7.38 3.23 -6.27
C PRO A 71 7.66 2.24 -5.12
N ARG A 72 7.22 2.52 -3.90
CA ARG A 72 7.49 1.71 -2.70
C ARG A 72 6.28 0.87 -2.28
N LEU A 73 5.09 1.23 -2.74
CA LEU A 73 3.84 0.70 -2.24
C LEU A 73 3.71 -0.82 -2.42
N GLY A 74 4.18 -1.37 -3.55
CA GLY A 74 4.17 -2.83 -3.76
C GLY A 74 4.95 -3.59 -2.68
N LYS A 75 6.19 -3.18 -2.39
CA LYS A 75 6.99 -3.82 -1.33
C LYS A 75 6.42 -3.56 0.07
N ALA A 76 5.82 -2.39 0.28
CA ALA A 76 5.18 -2.05 1.55
C ALA A 76 4.04 -3.04 1.87
N PHE A 77 3.24 -3.45 0.88
CA PHE A 77 2.19 -4.46 1.08
C PHE A 77 2.71 -5.86 1.42
N LEU A 78 3.97 -6.18 1.11
CA LEU A 78 4.59 -7.45 1.48
C LEU A 78 5.14 -7.45 2.93
N GLY A 79 4.88 -6.39 3.71
CA GLY A 79 5.25 -6.30 5.12
C GLY A 79 6.64 -5.70 5.38
N GLU A 80 7.26 -5.10 4.37
CA GLU A 80 8.58 -4.50 4.51
C GLU A 80 8.52 -2.97 4.51
N CYS A 81 8.49 -2.35 5.70
CA CYS A 81 9.06 -1.00 5.87
C CYS A 81 10.32 -1.03 6.73
N VAL A 82 11.32 -1.79 6.27
CA VAL A 82 12.62 -2.00 6.95
C VAL A 82 13.38 -0.68 7.19
N LEU A 83 13.02 0.39 6.46
CA LEU A 83 13.70 1.67 6.45
C LEU A 83 12.81 2.83 6.92
N CYS A 84 11.62 2.53 7.47
CA CYS A 84 10.78 3.51 8.12
C CYS A 84 11.36 3.96 9.47
N THR A 85 11.13 5.22 9.84
CA THR A 85 11.31 5.68 11.22
C THR A 85 10.15 5.23 12.11
N PRO A 86 10.29 5.22 13.45
CA PRO A 86 9.17 4.94 14.34
C PRO A 86 7.95 5.85 14.09
N THR A 87 8.20 7.15 13.86
CA THR A 87 7.17 8.13 13.49
C THR A 87 6.47 7.76 12.20
N GLN A 88 7.21 7.31 11.17
CA GLN A 88 6.62 6.86 9.91
C GLN A 88 5.74 5.62 10.09
N VAL A 89 6.14 4.67 10.95
CA VAL A 89 5.32 3.49 11.24
C VAL A 89 4.00 3.90 11.89
N GLU A 90 4.04 4.72 12.94
CA GLU A 90 2.81 5.22 13.60
C GLU A 90 1.92 6.00 12.64
N ASN A 91 2.52 6.82 11.77
CA ASN A 91 1.80 7.57 10.76
C ASN A 91 1.19 6.66 9.70
N LEU A 92 1.88 5.60 9.28
CA LEU A 92 1.34 4.60 8.35
C LEU A 92 0.11 3.90 8.94
N ASP A 93 0.14 3.53 10.22
CA ASP A 93 -1.01 2.88 10.88
C ASP A 93 -2.24 3.79 10.91
N LYS A 94 -2.04 5.09 11.17
CA LYS A 94 -3.11 6.10 11.10
C LYS A 94 -3.68 6.24 9.69
N ILE A 95 -2.80 6.36 8.70
CA ILE A 95 -3.20 6.45 7.29
C ILE A 95 -3.98 5.21 6.90
N ASN A 96 -3.48 4.02 7.23
CA ASN A 96 -4.14 2.75 6.90
C ASN A 96 -5.53 2.68 7.52
N SER A 97 -5.65 2.95 8.82
CA SER A 97 -6.92 2.97 9.54
C SER A 97 -7.92 3.96 8.93
N PHE A 98 -7.46 5.16 8.55
CA PHE A 98 -8.30 6.16 7.92
C PHE A 98 -8.77 5.73 6.52
N ILE A 99 -7.87 5.19 5.70
CA ILE A 99 -8.17 4.81 4.32
C ILE A 99 -9.11 3.60 4.29
N GLU A 100 -8.90 2.59 5.14
CA GLU A 100 -9.79 1.44 5.26
C GLU A 100 -11.20 1.84 5.72
N ALA A 101 -11.30 2.77 6.68
CA ALA A 101 -12.58 3.21 7.21
C ALA A 101 -13.38 4.11 6.24
N ASN A 102 -12.69 4.95 5.46
CA ASN A 102 -13.34 6.01 4.67
C ASN A 102 -13.31 5.78 3.15
N TYR A 103 -12.34 5.02 2.64
CA TYR A 103 -12.10 4.80 1.20
C TYR A 103 -11.80 3.33 0.87
N PRO A 104 -12.63 2.37 1.31
CA PRO A 104 -12.38 0.94 1.15
C PRO A 104 -12.35 0.50 -0.33
N ASN A 105 -13.01 1.23 -1.22
CA ASN A 105 -13.04 0.92 -2.65
C ASN A 105 -11.72 1.29 -3.32
N GLU A 106 -11.24 2.52 -3.10
CA GLU A 106 -9.95 2.99 -3.61
C GLU A 106 -8.79 2.18 -3.03
N PHE A 107 -8.87 1.82 -1.75
CA PHE A 107 -7.89 0.95 -1.11
C PHE A 107 -7.78 -0.40 -1.83
N ARG A 108 -8.91 -1.08 -2.06
CA ARG A 108 -8.94 -2.36 -2.79
C ARG A 108 -8.36 -2.23 -4.20
N GLN A 109 -8.70 -1.16 -4.93
CA GLN A 109 -8.15 -0.92 -6.27
C GLN A 109 -6.63 -0.76 -6.25
N ILE A 110 -6.10 -0.03 -5.26
CA ILE A 110 -4.66 0.16 -5.09
C ILE A 110 -3.99 -1.16 -4.75
N VAL A 111 -4.47 -1.88 -3.73
CA VAL A 111 -3.91 -3.19 -3.34
C VAL A 111 -3.88 -4.11 -4.56
N TYR A 112 -5.00 -4.23 -5.28
CA TYR A 112 -5.08 -5.04 -6.49
C TYR A 112 -4.03 -4.64 -7.52
N LYS A 113 -3.92 -3.35 -7.88
CA LYS A 113 -2.93 -2.87 -8.86
C LYS A 113 -1.51 -3.26 -8.49
N TYR A 114 -1.08 -2.99 -7.26
CA TYR A 114 0.32 -3.18 -6.87
C TYR A 114 0.66 -4.64 -6.58
N VAL A 115 -0.27 -5.42 -6.03
CA VAL A 115 -0.09 -6.86 -5.79
C VAL A 115 -0.02 -7.62 -7.12
N GLN A 116 -0.84 -7.25 -8.10
CA GLN A 116 -0.76 -7.81 -9.46
C GLN A 116 0.57 -7.50 -10.13
N GLN A 117 1.12 -6.30 -9.95
CA GLN A 117 2.46 -5.94 -10.46
C GLN A 117 3.59 -6.79 -9.87
N LEU A 118 3.37 -7.43 -8.72
CA LEU A 118 4.30 -8.36 -8.09
C LEU A 118 4.13 -9.80 -8.59
N GLY A 119 3.22 -10.06 -9.53
CA GLY A 119 2.94 -11.39 -10.05
C GLY A 119 2.09 -12.27 -9.12
N VAL A 120 1.47 -11.68 -8.11
CA VAL A 120 0.59 -12.38 -7.18
C VAL A 120 -0.82 -12.44 -7.78
N GLN A 121 -1.36 -13.65 -7.88
CA GLN A 121 -2.72 -13.88 -8.38
C GLN A 121 -3.74 -13.72 -7.26
N ILE A 122 -4.71 -12.82 -7.47
CA ILE A 122 -5.80 -12.55 -6.52
C ILE A 122 -7.06 -13.30 -6.99
N PRO A 123 -7.74 -14.06 -6.12
CA PRO A 123 -9.01 -14.72 -6.43
C PRO A 123 -10.05 -13.74 -6.98
N THR A 124 -10.87 -14.18 -7.94
CA THR A 124 -11.84 -13.32 -8.63
C THR A 124 -12.88 -12.69 -7.70
N VAL A 125 -13.21 -13.37 -6.59
CA VAL A 125 -14.16 -12.94 -5.57
C VAL A 125 -13.66 -11.72 -4.76
N GLU A 126 -12.34 -11.53 -4.68
CA GLU A 126 -11.71 -10.47 -3.89
C GLU A 126 -11.27 -9.27 -4.75
N ARG A 127 -11.42 -9.38 -6.08
CA ARG A 127 -11.06 -8.28 -6.99
C ARG A 127 -11.95 -7.06 -6.74
N PRO A 128 -11.43 -5.84 -6.91
CA PRO A 128 -12.24 -4.63 -6.84
C PRO A 128 -13.37 -4.72 -7.87
N GLN A 129 -14.62 -4.83 -7.41
CA GLN A 129 -15.78 -4.68 -8.27
C GLN A 129 -15.87 -3.20 -8.66
N SER A 130 -16.04 -2.90 -9.94
CA SER A 130 -16.21 -1.56 -10.51
C SER A 130 -17.55 -0.90 -10.12
N ASP A 131 -18.17 -1.32 -9.03
CA ASP A 131 -19.47 -0.84 -8.58
C ASP A 131 -19.33 0.46 -7.79
N ALA A 132 -19.02 1.52 -8.53
CA ALA A 132 -19.56 2.85 -8.33
C ALA A 132 -19.51 3.64 -9.64
N THR A 133 -20.46 3.31 -10.53
CA THR A 133 -21.05 4.14 -11.62
C THR A 133 -20.28 4.22 -12.95
N GLU A 134 -20.59 3.34 -13.91
CA GLU A 134 -21.46 3.53 -15.10
C GLU A 134 -21.41 2.23 -15.94
N PRO A 135 -22.51 1.84 -16.62
CA PRO A 135 -22.53 0.67 -17.48
C PRO A 135 -21.98 1.06 -18.86
N ASP A 136 -20.87 0.47 -19.29
CA ASP A 136 -20.67 0.22 -20.72
C ASP A 136 -19.50 -0.75 -21.00
N SER A 137 -19.85 -1.72 -21.85
CA SER A 137 -19.00 -2.54 -22.72
C SER A 137 -18.20 -3.73 -22.14
N ALA A 138 -18.82 -4.89 -22.33
CA ALA A 138 -18.22 -6.12 -22.84
C ALA A 138 -17.26 -6.87 -21.92
N SER A 139 -17.80 -7.80 -21.14
CA SER A 139 -17.72 -9.25 -21.38
C SER A 139 -18.17 -10.01 -20.12
N GLU A 140 -18.88 -11.13 -20.34
CA GLU A 140 -19.35 -12.10 -19.34
C GLU A 140 -20.79 -11.93 -18.79
N GLU A 141 -21.79 -11.96 -19.67
CA GLU A 141 -23.11 -12.52 -19.35
C GLU A 141 -23.47 -13.64 -20.35
N GLU A 142 -22.76 -14.78 -20.28
CA GLU A 142 -23.11 -15.97 -21.08
C GLU A 142 -23.27 -17.22 -20.20
N SER A 143 -24.05 -17.13 -19.11
CA SER A 143 -24.45 -18.35 -18.37
C SER A 143 -25.81 -18.33 -17.69
N VAL A 144 -26.52 -17.19 -17.64
CA VAL A 144 -27.82 -17.11 -16.96
C VAL A 144 -29.02 -17.31 -17.91
N ASN A 145 -28.84 -17.07 -19.22
CA ASN A 145 -29.97 -17.03 -20.16
C ASN A 145 -30.47 -18.43 -20.61
N THR A 146 -29.60 -19.44 -20.62
CA THR A 146 -29.95 -20.81 -21.04
C THR A 146 -31.00 -21.45 -20.12
N ASN A 147 -30.91 -21.22 -18.81
CA ASN A 147 -31.86 -21.77 -17.84
C ASN A 147 -33.25 -21.14 -17.95
N LYS A 148 -33.34 -19.86 -18.36
CA LYS A 148 -34.61 -19.12 -18.45
C LYS A 148 -35.40 -19.49 -19.71
N GLU A 149 -34.71 -19.73 -20.81
CA GLU A 149 -35.29 -20.24 -22.06
C GLU A 149 -35.81 -21.68 -21.87
N GLN A 150 -35.01 -22.54 -21.22
CA GLN A 150 -35.37 -23.94 -20.97
C GLN A 150 -36.59 -24.07 -20.05
N THR A 151 -36.69 -23.25 -19.01
CA THR A 151 -37.83 -23.29 -18.08
C THR A 151 -39.13 -22.81 -18.75
N LYS A 152 -39.06 -21.85 -19.68
CA LYS A 152 -40.23 -21.40 -20.45
C LYS A 152 -40.74 -22.46 -21.41
N ASN A 153 -39.84 -23.21 -22.04
CA ASN A 153 -40.21 -24.25 -22.99
C ASN A 153 -40.84 -25.48 -22.29
N LEU A 154 -40.37 -25.84 -21.11
CA LEU A 154 -40.99 -26.91 -20.29
C LEU A 154 -42.42 -26.54 -19.83
N VAL A 155 -42.63 -25.29 -19.39
CA VAL A 155 -43.97 -24.81 -18.96
C VAL A 155 -44.93 -24.61 -20.14
N ALA A 156 -44.40 -24.32 -21.34
CA ALA A 156 -45.21 -24.21 -22.56
C ALA A 156 -45.65 -25.58 -23.09
N GLU A 157 -44.85 -26.63 -22.87
CA GLU A 157 -45.19 -28.00 -23.27
C GLU A 157 -46.29 -28.59 -22.36
N GLU A 158 -46.23 -28.36 -21.04
CA GLU A 158 -47.27 -28.83 -20.10
C GLU A 158 -48.65 -28.19 -20.33
N ARG A 159 -48.73 -26.97 -20.88
CA ARG A 159 -50.01 -26.33 -21.23
C ARG A 159 -50.65 -26.84 -22.52
N ARG A 160 -49.93 -27.60 -23.35
CA ARG A 160 -50.47 -28.13 -24.61
C ARG A 160 -51.08 -29.52 -24.47
N VAL A 161 -50.87 -30.18 -23.34
CA VAL A 161 -51.30 -31.57 -23.09
C VAL A 161 -52.52 -31.64 -22.15
N ASN A 162 -53.01 -30.51 -21.65
CA ASN A 162 -54.16 -30.41 -20.74
C ASN A 162 -55.28 -29.54 -21.30
#